data_AF-A0AA36I5A8-F1
#
_entry.id   AF-A0AA36I5A8-F1
#
_cell.length_a   1.000
_cell.length_b   1.000
_cell.length_c   1.000
_cell.angle_alpha   90.00
_cell.angle_beta   90.00
_cell.angle_gamma   90.00
#
_symmetry.space_group_name_H-M   'P 1'
#
loop_
_entity.id
_entity.type
_entity.pdbx_description
1 polymer ?
#
loop_
_entity_poly.entity_id
_entity_poly.type
_entity_poly.pdbx_seq_one_letter_code
_entity_poly.pdbx_strand_id
1 'polypeptide(L)'
;MGLSVASLGCACVVKQAMDEMFVEQLAMPFDWLVSRVEGLLYFFRHGFRDFLHYDDSQVVGEHGYTSFRSAYHAFPHHDMSCLKSQDAFARRCERLLELVRSSAEPQARPLLLVRVCARSEELDQSEELYHLLRLMGGQKLFLLVIITEQPQHLGAVQHVKYSNLIFYVCQPGGADLVDAVRFGMDYVYAAVSFGEHSLDSAKRVARGVSPVPSGSMLRQLMRPHRHWLSRDRRGLSPTSDVEGCFENGPDQFFPGRFHRKGFEASPYYRQVELNGALDLEALRKLDLNAWDLRGETLLFKAARLSTSAAAVAQLLLASADPGCRDLSGRLAVSPCGTDLLRLAREELQPGEALAALAQVPEPWRRHLCGRLGLVTAPELWRPSDGHAGGPLRRQRRGALRKPHGAGCGGAGARGRGGAEAAAGPCGTAGGGDRRQQLRKLLREWHPDKHLARSLELQEQANQIFCFIQKLRDVFLGPDGDG
;
A
#
# COMPACT_ATOMS: atom_id res chain seq x y z
N MET A 1 -5.09 -24.82 -8.26
CA MET A 1 -5.82 -23.56 -8.01
C MET A 1 -4.80 -22.44 -7.86
N GLY A 2 -5.05 -21.24 -8.40
CA GLY A 2 -4.13 -20.11 -8.18
C GLY A 2 -4.36 -19.47 -6.81
N LEU A 3 -3.29 -19.18 -6.06
CA LEU A 3 -3.29 -18.41 -4.81
C LEU A 3 -2.74 -17.01 -5.10
N SER A 4 -3.39 -15.97 -4.60
CA SER A 4 -2.82 -14.61 -4.60
C SER A 4 -2.20 -14.33 -3.25
N VAL A 5 -1.03 -13.71 -3.23
CA VAL A 5 -0.32 -13.34 -2.01
C VAL A 5 0.05 -11.86 -2.09
N ALA A 6 -0.08 -11.13 -0.98
CA ALA A 6 0.38 -9.75 -0.89
C ALA A 6 0.91 -9.41 0.51
N SER A 7 1.98 -8.62 0.56
CA SER A 7 2.48 -8.05 1.82
C SER A 7 1.61 -6.89 2.30
N LEU A 8 1.50 -6.74 3.61
CA LEU A 8 0.95 -5.59 4.33
C LEU A 8 2.05 -4.80 5.08
N GLY A 9 3.33 -5.08 4.82
CA GLY A 9 4.45 -4.22 5.20
C GLY A 9 5.09 -4.49 6.56
N CYS A 10 5.59 -3.41 7.19
CA CYS A 10 6.57 -3.32 8.31
C CYS A 10 7.97 -3.80 8.00
N ALA A 11 8.14 -4.79 7.14
CA ALA A 11 9.44 -5.37 6.91
C ALA A 11 9.61 -5.72 5.43
N CYS A 12 10.60 -5.10 4.78
CA CYS A 12 10.94 -5.38 3.38
C CYS A 12 11.35 -6.85 3.16
N VAL A 13 11.83 -7.53 4.22
CA VAL A 13 12.16 -8.95 4.21
C VAL A 13 10.98 -9.87 3.89
N VAL A 14 9.73 -9.43 4.07
CA VAL A 14 8.55 -10.20 3.64
C VAL A 14 8.51 -10.33 2.13
N LYS A 15 8.74 -9.22 1.42
CA LYS A 15 8.83 -9.23 -0.03
C LYS A 15 10.01 -10.07 -0.51
N GLN A 16 11.16 -9.95 0.17
CA GLN A 16 12.32 -10.79 -0.15
C GLN A 16 12.02 -12.29 0.03
N ALA A 17 11.32 -12.68 1.09
CA ALA A 17 10.90 -14.06 1.31
C ALA A 17 9.95 -14.54 0.20
N MET A 18 8.99 -13.70 -0.22
CA MET A 18 8.10 -14.00 -1.35
C MET A 18 8.87 -14.17 -2.67
N ASP A 19 9.86 -13.32 -2.93
CA ASP A 19 10.73 -13.42 -4.11
C ASP A 19 11.59 -14.68 -4.09
N GLU A 20 12.08 -15.08 -2.92
CA GLU A 20 12.85 -16.30 -2.72
C GLU A 20 12.04 -17.57 -2.95
N MET A 21 10.73 -17.53 -2.71
CA MET A 21 9.82 -18.64 -3.02
C MET A 21 9.24 -18.59 -4.44
N PHE A 22 9.65 -17.62 -5.27
CA PHE A 22 9.11 -17.44 -6.62
C PHE A 22 7.60 -17.22 -6.63
N VAL A 23 7.07 -16.59 -5.57
CA VAL A 23 5.68 -16.17 -5.55
C VAL A 23 5.57 -14.99 -6.51
N GLU A 24 5.16 -15.29 -7.75
CA GLU A 24 4.90 -14.27 -8.75
C GLU A 24 3.76 -13.36 -8.28
N GLN A 25 4.15 -12.16 -7.85
CA GLN A 25 3.22 -11.13 -7.47
C GLN A 25 3.60 -9.84 -8.19
N LEU A 26 2.57 -9.13 -8.65
CA LEU A 26 2.70 -7.75 -9.06
C LEU A 26 3.20 -6.94 -7.85
N ALA A 27 4.02 -5.91 -8.08
CA ALA A 27 4.44 -5.03 -7.01
C ALA A 27 3.23 -4.47 -6.26
N MET A 28 3.25 -4.58 -4.94
CA MET A 28 2.20 -4.14 -4.02
C MET A 28 2.65 -2.91 -3.23
N PRO A 29 1.71 -2.11 -2.69
CA PRO A 29 2.08 -0.85 -2.06
C PRO A 29 2.92 -1.07 -0.80
N PHE A 30 2.77 -2.21 -0.11
CA PHE A 30 3.48 -2.45 1.14
C PHE A 30 4.76 -3.30 1.04
N ASP A 31 5.20 -3.68 -0.16
CA ASP A 31 6.33 -4.60 -0.35
C ASP A 31 7.65 -4.06 0.22
N TRP A 32 7.87 -2.75 0.14
CA TRP A 32 9.15 -2.10 0.41
C TRP A 32 9.01 -0.89 1.34
N LEU A 33 7.99 -0.90 2.19
CA LEU A 33 7.73 0.18 3.13
C LEU A 33 7.50 -0.37 4.52
N VAL A 34 7.63 0.53 5.48
CA VAL A 34 7.41 0.21 6.87
C VAL A 34 6.09 0.84 7.30
N SER A 35 5.16 0.05 7.82
CA SER A 35 3.81 0.48 8.19
C SER A 35 3.47 -0.02 9.58
N ARG A 36 2.61 0.73 10.26
CA ARG A 36 1.93 0.29 11.47
C ARG A 36 0.56 -0.30 11.15
N VAL A 37 0.08 -1.18 12.02
CA VAL A 37 -1.29 -1.72 11.91
C VAL A 37 -2.36 -0.62 11.93
N GLU A 38 -2.17 0.46 12.70
CA GLU A 38 -3.11 1.59 12.71
C GLU A 38 -3.15 2.30 11.35
N GLY A 39 -1.98 2.39 10.68
CA GLY A 39 -1.89 2.89 9.31
C GLY A 39 -2.66 2.01 8.34
N LEU A 40 -2.52 0.68 8.43
CA LEU A 40 -3.26 -0.26 7.59
C LEU A 40 -4.78 -0.10 7.79
N LEU A 41 -5.24 -0.07 9.04
CA LEU A 41 -6.64 0.18 9.37
C LEU A 41 -7.12 1.48 8.74
N TYR A 42 -6.33 2.56 8.86
CA TYR A 42 -6.62 3.84 8.25
C TYR A 42 -6.71 3.75 6.72
N PHE A 43 -5.71 3.18 6.04
CA PHE A 43 -5.66 3.15 4.57
C PHE A 43 -6.77 2.29 3.97
N PHE A 44 -7.09 1.13 4.55
CA PHE A 44 -8.18 0.30 4.06
C PHE A 44 -9.55 0.92 4.28
N ARG A 45 -9.73 1.64 5.40
CA ARG A 45 -10.92 2.47 5.63
C ARG A 45 -11.02 3.56 4.56
N HIS A 46 -10.02 4.41 4.44
CA HIS A 46 -10.09 5.62 3.61
C HIS A 46 -9.64 5.42 2.16
N GLY A 47 -9.66 4.18 1.65
CA GLY A 47 -9.31 3.88 0.25
C GLY A 47 -7.93 4.42 -0.16
N PHE A 48 -6.95 4.43 0.76
CA PHE A 48 -5.57 4.88 0.55
C PHE A 48 -5.42 6.37 0.18
N ARG A 49 -6.42 7.22 0.45
CA ARG A 49 -6.39 8.67 0.11
C ARG A 49 -5.10 9.37 0.54
N ASP A 50 -4.65 9.16 1.78
CA ASP A 50 -3.45 9.82 2.34
C ASP A 50 -2.24 8.90 2.39
N PHE A 51 -2.24 7.82 1.59
CA PHE A 51 -1.15 6.86 1.58
C PHE A 51 0.16 7.46 1.05
N LEU A 52 0.10 8.45 0.16
CA LEU A 52 1.31 9.10 -0.38
C LEU A 52 1.78 10.30 0.44
N HIS A 53 1.02 10.67 1.48
CA HIS A 53 1.34 11.79 2.36
C HIS A 53 2.51 11.44 3.27
N TYR A 54 3.42 12.40 3.44
CA TYR A 54 4.51 12.33 4.40
C TYR A 54 4.69 13.70 5.07
N ASP A 55 5.10 13.67 6.34
CA ASP A 55 5.30 14.84 7.19
C ASP A 55 6.77 15.28 7.22
N ASP A 56 7.70 14.33 7.02
CA ASP A 56 9.14 14.55 7.08
C ASP A 56 9.91 13.71 6.05
N SER A 57 11.12 14.14 5.73
CA SER A 57 12.09 13.38 4.94
C SER A 57 13.45 13.43 5.64
N GLN A 58 13.98 12.28 6.03
CA GLN A 58 15.25 12.19 6.75
C GLN A 58 16.21 11.24 6.05
N VAL A 59 17.48 11.62 5.95
CA VAL A 59 18.56 10.72 5.53
C VAL A 59 18.81 9.69 6.64
N VAL A 60 18.72 8.40 6.29
CA VAL A 60 18.80 7.25 7.23
C VAL A 60 19.96 6.35 6.85
N GLY A 61 20.67 5.86 7.88
CA GLY A 61 21.81 4.98 7.74
C GLY A 61 23.04 5.63 7.08
N GLU A 62 24.16 4.93 7.15
CA GLU A 62 25.45 5.37 6.58
C GLU A 62 25.41 5.49 5.04
N HIS A 63 24.47 4.81 4.39
CA HIS A 63 24.32 4.81 2.93
C HIS A 63 23.63 6.07 2.38
N GLY A 64 23.11 6.94 3.25
CA GLY A 64 22.58 8.24 2.83
C GLY A 64 21.22 8.18 2.13
N TYR A 65 20.39 7.16 2.39
CA TYR A 65 19.06 7.07 1.79
C TYR A 65 18.07 8.01 2.46
N THR A 66 17.31 8.80 1.69
CA THR A 66 16.23 9.63 2.25
C THR A 66 14.98 8.80 2.47
N SER A 67 14.56 8.66 3.71
CA SER A 67 13.29 8.06 4.11
C SER A 67 12.22 9.14 4.26
N PHE A 68 11.13 8.98 3.52
CA PHE A 68 9.94 9.84 3.61
C PHE A 68 8.95 9.23 4.62
N ARG A 69 8.54 10.00 5.62
CA ARG A 69 7.90 9.47 6.84
C ARG A 69 6.59 10.18 7.12
N SER A 70 5.59 9.41 7.53
CA SER A 70 4.35 9.93 8.10
C SER A 70 4.11 9.32 9.50
N ALA A 71 3.00 9.69 10.12
CA ALA A 71 2.53 9.06 11.34
C ALA A 71 2.23 7.54 11.21
N TYR A 72 1.94 7.05 10.01
CA TYR A 72 1.40 5.70 9.76
C TYR A 72 2.33 4.76 9.02
N HIS A 73 3.20 5.30 8.18
CA HIS A 73 4.15 4.54 7.40
C HIS A 73 5.39 5.38 7.03
N ALA A 74 6.41 4.71 6.49
CA ALA A 74 7.60 5.33 5.95
C ALA A 74 8.07 4.62 4.68
N PHE A 75 8.60 5.39 3.73
CA PHE A 75 9.18 4.94 2.47
C PHE A 75 10.72 5.03 2.55
N PRO A 76 11.43 3.97 2.98
CA PRO A 76 12.89 4.01 3.14
C PRO A 76 13.67 3.93 1.83
N HIS A 77 13.04 3.46 0.75
CA HIS A 77 13.70 3.16 -0.52
C HIS A 77 13.14 3.92 -1.72
N HIS A 78 12.18 4.82 -1.50
CA HIS A 78 11.47 5.49 -2.57
C HIS A 78 11.47 7.00 -2.33
N ASP A 79 11.81 7.75 -3.37
CA ASP A 79 11.70 9.20 -3.36
C ASP A 79 10.25 9.61 -3.61
N MET A 80 9.56 10.00 -2.53
CA MET A 80 8.16 10.43 -2.59
C MET A 80 8.01 11.90 -2.97
N SER A 81 9.10 12.65 -3.14
CA SER A 81 9.04 13.97 -3.79
C SER A 81 8.87 13.85 -5.31
N CYS A 82 9.21 12.68 -5.88
CA CYS A 82 9.07 12.41 -7.30
C CYS A 82 7.66 11.95 -7.68
N LEU A 83 7.02 12.69 -8.61
CA LEU A 83 5.68 12.35 -9.14
C LEU A 83 5.62 10.93 -9.72
N LYS A 84 6.69 10.45 -10.36
CA LYS A 84 6.73 9.10 -10.92
C LYS A 84 6.60 8.02 -9.84
N SER A 85 7.22 8.22 -8.68
CA SER A 85 7.10 7.31 -7.53
C SER A 85 5.69 7.37 -6.95
N GLN A 86 5.15 8.57 -6.78
CA GLN A 86 3.77 8.78 -6.31
C GLN A 86 2.76 8.05 -7.21
N ASP A 87 2.84 8.26 -8.53
CA ASP A 87 1.97 7.61 -9.52
C ASP A 87 2.11 6.08 -9.48
N ALA A 88 3.33 5.57 -9.30
CA ALA A 88 3.56 4.13 -9.18
C ALA A 88 2.88 3.56 -7.94
N PHE A 89 2.98 4.23 -6.78
CA PHE A 89 2.32 3.78 -5.56
C PHE A 89 0.80 3.95 -5.62
N ALA A 90 0.27 5.01 -6.23
CA ALA A 90 -1.17 5.17 -6.43
C ALA A 90 -1.77 3.94 -7.15
N ARG A 91 -1.16 3.53 -8.27
CA ARG A 91 -1.56 2.31 -9.01
C ARG A 91 -1.42 1.03 -8.18
N ARG A 92 -0.38 0.94 -7.34
CA ARG A 92 -0.19 -0.21 -6.44
C ARG A 92 -1.31 -0.26 -5.39
N CYS A 93 -1.71 0.89 -4.84
CA CYS A 93 -2.81 0.99 -3.87
C CYS A 93 -4.14 0.56 -4.49
N GLU A 94 -4.47 1.09 -5.67
CA GLU A 94 -5.66 0.69 -6.43
C GLU A 94 -5.68 -0.81 -6.70
N ARG A 95 -4.55 -1.37 -7.15
CA ARG A 95 -4.39 -2.80 -7.39
C ARG A 95 -4.64 -3.63 -6.13
N LEU A 96 -4.09 -3.23 -4.98
CA LEU A 96 -4.29 -3.97 -3.73
C LEU A 96 -5.75 -3.90 -3.28
N LEU A 97 -6.38 -2.73 -3.36
CA LEU A 97 -7.81 -2.58 -3.06
C LEU A 97 -8.68 -3.46 -3.97
N GLU A 98 -8.39 -3.48 -5.27
CA GLU A 98 -9.11 -4.31 -6.23
C GLU A 98 -8.88 -5.80 -5.96
N LEU A 99 -7.65 -6.20 -5.64
CA LEU A 99 -7.33 -7.57 -5.26
C LEU A 99 -8.11 -8.01 -4.01
N VAL A 100 -8.22 -7.13 -3.00
CA VAL A 100 -9.01 -7.40 -1.81
C VAL A 100 -10.49 -7.51 -2.16
N ARG A 101 -11.07 -6.54 -2.89
CA ARG A 101 -12.50 -6.55 -3.25
C ARG A 101 -12.88 -7.74 -4.11
N SER A 102 -12.10 -8.02 -5.15
CA SER A 102 -12.35 -9.16 -6.04
C SER A 102 -12.28 -10.50 -5.32
N SER A 103 -11.58 -10.61 -4.17
CA SER A 103 -11.54 -11.84 -3.36
C SER A 103 -12.90 -12.24 -2.75
N ALA A 104 -13.86 -11.31 -2.71
CA ALA A 104 -15.23 -11.59 -2.26
C ALA A 104 -16.04 -12.42 -3.27
N GLU A 105 -15.62 -12.46 -4.55
CA GLU A 105 -16.36 -13.15 -5.59
C GLU A 105 -16.36 -14.69 -5.39
N PRO A 106 -17.48 -15.40 -5.64
CA PRO A 106 -17.55 -16.86 -5.47
C PRO A 106 -16.52 -17.64 -6.28
N GLN A 107 -16.05 -17.08 -7.40
CA GLN A 107 -15.03 -17.68 -8.26
C GLN A 107 -13.62 -17.13 -8.03
N ALA A 108 -13.46 -16.17 -7.11
CA ALA A 108 -12.17 -15.56 -6.85
C ALA A 108 -11.12 -16.57 -6.39
N ARG A 109 -9.86 -16.26 -6.71
CA ARG A 109 -8.72 -16.94 -6.12
C ARG A 109 -8.63 -16.59 -4.63
N PRO A 110 -8.25 -17.53 -3.76
CA PRO A 110 -7.92 -17.19 -2.38
C PRO A 110 -6.84 -16.11 -2.31
N LEU A 111 -6.94 -15.24 -1.31
CA LEU A 111 -5.99 -14.16 -1.08
C LEU A 111 -5.36 -14.33 0.30
N LEU A 112 -4.04 -14.50 0.33
CA LEU A 112 -3.24 -14.49 1.55
C LEU A 112 -2.57 -13.12 1.71
N LEU A 113 -2.97 -12.39 2.76
CA LEU A 113 -2.31 -11.17 3.18
C LEU A 113 -1.29 -11.49 4.27
N VAL A 114 -0.07 -10.97 4.16
CA VAL A 114 1.03 -11.26 5.08
C VAL A 114 1.48 -10.00 5.80
N ARG A 115 1.51 -10.03 7.12
CA ARG A 115 1.93 -8.92 7.98
C ARG A 115 3.02 -9.39 8.94
N VAL A 116 4.16 -8.70 9.01
CA VAL A 116 5.09 -8.85 10.15
C VAL A 116 4.71 -7.85 11.23
N CYS A 117 4.56 -8.30 12.47
CA CYS A 117 4.27 -7.44 13.61
C CYS A 117 5.43 -6.48 13.87
N ALA A 118 5.14 -5.17 13.87
CA ALA A 118 6.11 -4.15 14.24
C ALA A 118 6.38 -4.11 15.75
N ARG A 119 5.39 -4.55 16.54
CA ARG A 119 5.39 -4.59 18.00
C ARG A 119 4.31 -5.54 18.51
N SER A 120 4.45 -6.02 19.74
CA SER A 120 3.52 -6.96 20.36
C SER A 120 2.10 -6.41 20.50
N GLU A 121 1.92 -5.10 20.65
CA GLU A 121 0.60 -4.46 20.75
C GLU A 121 -0.23 -4.59 19.47
N GLU A 122 0.40 -4.80 18.31
CA GLU A 122 -0.35 -4.98 17.06
C GLU A 122 -1.20 -6.26 17.07
N LEU A 123 -0.86 -7.23 17.92
CA LEU A 123 -1.66 -8.44 18.11
C LEU A 123 -3.04 -8.13 18.71
N ASP A 124 -3.17 -7.06 19.49
CA ASP A 124 -4.49 -6.62 19.98
C ASP A 124 -5.37 -6.11 18.82
N GLN A 125 -4.75 -5.65 17.73
CA GLN A 125 -5.43 -5.01 16.60
C GLN A 125 -5.53 -5.94 15.37
N SER A 126 -4.92 -7.12 15.40
CA SER A 126 -4.95 -8.06 14.27
C SER A 126 -6.36 -8.56 13.98
N GLU A 127 -7.19 -8.74 15.00
CA GLU A 127 -8.60 -9.13 14.85
C GLU A 127 -9.41 -8.01 14.17
N GLU A 128 -9.18 -6.74 14.55
CA GLU A 128 -9.82 -5.58 13.93
C GLU A 128 -9.41 -5.43 12.47
N LEU A 129 -8.10 -5.56 12.18
CA LEU A 129 -7.58 -5.50 10.82
C LEU A 129 -8.16 -6.64 9.97
N TYR A 130 -8.16 -7.87 10.49
CA TYR A 130 -8.74 -9.02 9.82
C TYR A 130 -10.23 -8.80 9.54
N HIS A 131 -11.00 -8.32 10.53
CA HIS A 131 -12.42 -8.06 10.35
C HIS A 131 -12.69 -7.02 9.26
N LEU A 132 -11.94 -5.91 9.26
CA LEU A 132 -12.02 -4.89 8.21
C LEU A 132 -11.74 -5.47 6.82
N LEU A 133 -10.65 -6.23 6.68
CA LEU A 133 -10.28 -6.87 5.42
C LEU A 133 -11.33 -7.87 4.95
N ARG A 134 -11.92 -8.64 5.87
CA ARG A 134 -12.98 -9.62 5.57
C ARG A 134 -14.29 -8.98 5.11
N LEU A 135 -14.65 -7.82 5.67
CA LEU A 135 -15.81 -7.06 5.18
C LEU A 135 -15.63 -6.65 3.71
N MET A 136 -14.39 -6.40 3.28
CA MET A 136 -14.09 -6.01 1.90
C MET A 136 -13.86 -7.21 0.97
N GLY A 137 -13.18 -8.25 1.44
CA GLY A 137 -12.72 -9.39 0.61
C GLY A 137 -13.42 -10.72 0.84
N GLY A 138 -14.45 -10.76 1.68
CA GLY A 138 -15.32 -11.92 1.84
C GLY A 138 -14.60 -13.17 2.37
N GLN A 139 -15.16 -14.35 2.03
CA GLN A 139 -14.83 -15.61 2.69
C GLN A 139 -13.47 -16.22 2.31
N LYS A 140 -12.86 -15.77 1.21
CA LYS A 140 -11.60 -16.33 0.68
C LYS A 140 -10.34 -15.53 1.05
N LEU A 141 -10.50 -14.51 1.90
CA LEU A 141 -9.39 -13.73 2.43
C LEU A 141 -8.82 -14.39 3.70
N PHE A 142 -7.49 -14.51 3.72
CA PHE A 142 -6.68 -15.00 4.82
C PHE A 142 -5.67 -13.94 5.25
N LEU A 143 -5.38 -13.88 6.55
CA LEU A 143 -4.37 -13.01 7.12
C LEU A 143 -3.38 -13.84 7.93
N LEU A 144 -2.11 -13.80 7.52
CA LEU A 144 -0.97 -14.33 8.26
C LEU A 144 -0.26 -13.19 8.98
N VAL A 145 -0.17 -13.29 10.30
CA VAL A 145 0.56 -12.35 11.16
C VAL A 145 1.81 -13.03 11.71
N ILE A 146 2.97 -12.57 11.27
CA ILE A 146 4.28 -13.12 11.64
C ILE A 146 4.85 -12.32 12.82
N ILE A 147 5.20 -13.02 13.88
CA ILE A 147 5.79 -12.48 15.11
C ILE A 147 7.25 -12.92 15.15
N THR A 148 8.17 -11.98 14.99
CA THR A 148 9.61 -12.26 14.93
C THR A 148 10.28 -12.13 16.30
N GLU A 149 11.55 -12.50 16.39
CA GLU A 149 12.43 -12.22 17.55
C GLU A 149 11.90 -12.78 18.88
N GLN A 150 11.14 -13.89 18.84
CA GLN A 150 10.67 -14.54 20.05
C GLN A 150 11.69 -15.54 20.57
N PRO A 151 11.92 -15.62 21.90
CA PRO A 151 12.94 -16.52 22.46
C PRO A 151 12.64 -17.99 22.21
N GLN A 152 11.38 -18.35 21.98
CA GLN A 152 10.92 -19.70 21.69
C GLN A 152 10.23 -19.72 20.33
N HIS A 153 10.59 -20.68 19.48
CA HIS A 153 9.86 -20.92 18.23
C HIS A 153 8.61 -21.70 18.58
N LEU A 154 7.47 -21.06 18.39
CA LEU A 154 6.17 -21.71 18.54
C LEU A 154 5.62 -22.12 17.16
N GLY A 155 6.15 -21.56 16.07
CA GLY A 155 5.65 -21.84 14.73
C GLY A 155 4.21 -21.32 14.58
N ALA A 156 3.35 -22.08 13.91
CA ALA A 156 2.00 -21.64 13.60
C ALA A 156 1.05 -21.72 14.80
N VAL A 157 0.28 -20.65 15.01
CA VAL A 157 -0.76 -20.55 16.04
C VAL A 157 -2.06 -20.14 15.39
N GLN A 158 -3.09 -20.99 15.51
CA GLN A 158 -4.41 -20.73 14.93
C GLN A 158 -5.25 -19.86 15.87
N HIS A 159 -6.00 -18.92 15.29
CA HIS A 159 -7.03 -18.18 16.02
C HIS A 159 -8.32 -19.02 16.15
N VAL A 160 -8.81 -19.24 17.37
CA VAL A 160 -9.99 -20.10 17.64
C VAL A 160 -11.25 -19.56 16.97
N LYS A 161 -11.48 -18.25 17.05
CA LYS A 161 -12.68 -17.59 16.49
C LYS A 161 -12.63 -17.36 14.98
N TYR A 162 -11.43 -17.22 14.40
CA TYR A 162 -11.23 -16.72 13.04
C TYR A 162 -10.30 -17.68 12.30
N SER A 163 -10.85 -18.71 11.67
CA SER A 163 -10.05 -19.78 11.04
C SER A 163 -9.12 -19.30 9.92
N ASN A 164 -9.38 -18.14 9.30
CA ASN A 164 -8.49 -17.54 8.30
C ASN A 164 -7.57 -16.43 8.85
N LEU A 165 -7.53 -16.24 10.18
CA LEU A 165 -6.52 -15.44 10.86
C LEU A 165 -5.51 -16.37 11.54
N ILE A 166 -4.27 -16.30 11.11
CA ILE A 166 -3.23 -17.24 11.51
C ILE A 166 -2.03 -16.43 12.00
N PHE A 167 -1.42 -16.86 13.10
CA PHE A 167 -0.18 -16.31 13.57
C PHE A 167 0.97 -17.27 13.30
N TYR A 168 2.17 -16.74 13.12
CA TYR A 168 3.38 -17.55 13.02
C TYR A 168 4.49 -16.92 13.85
N VAL A 169 5.02 -17.68 14.80
CA VAL A 169 5.99 -17.20 15.79
C VAL A 169 7.38 -17.72 15.43
N CYS A 170 8.26 -16.81 15.02
CA CYS A 170 9.63 -17.08 14.60
C CYS A 170 10.62 -16.89 15.76
N GLN A 171 11.70 -17.67 15.73
CA GLN A 171 12.85 -17.48 16.61
C GLN A 171 13.67 -16.24 16.21
N PRO A 172 14.63 -15.79 17.05
CA PRO A 172 15.53 -14.69 16.70
C PRO A 172 16.43 -15.11 15.54
N GLY A 173 16.77 -14.17 14.66
CA GLY A 173 17.70 -14.42 13.55
C GLY A 173 17.07 -14.57 12.16
N GLY A 174 15.74 -14.37 12.03
CA GLY A 174 15.08 -14.07 10.75
C GLY A 174 15.00 -15.18 9.69
N ALA A 175 15.68 -16.31 9.88
CA ALA A 175 15.69 -17.44 8.93
C ALA A 175 14.28 -18.02 8.66
N ASP A 176 13.33 -17.80 9.57
CA ASP A 176 12.02 -18.42 9.55
C ASP A 176 10.98 -17.69 8.66
N LEU A 177 11.30 -16.56 8.02
CA LEU A 177 10.29 -15.79 7.26
C LEU A 177 9.81 -16.52 6.00
N VAL A 178 10.72 -17.17 5.27
CA VAL A 178 10.36 -18.00 4.10
C VAL A 178 9.43 -19.14 4.53
N ASP A 179 9.76 -19.80 5.64
CA ASP A 179 8.96 -20.89 6.17
C ASP A 179 7.60 -20.43 6.70
N ALA A 180 7.53 -19.25 7.32
CA ALA A 180 6.28 -18.64 7.77
C ALA A 180 5.33 -18.36 6.60
N VAL A 181 5.83 -17.74 5.53
CA VAL A 181 5.01 -17.44 4.35
C VAL A 181 4.63 -18.72 3.61
N ARG A 182 5.56 -19.67 3.43
CA ARG A 182 5.28 -21.00 2.85
C ARG A 182 4.18 -21.70 3.64
N PHE A 183 4.28 -21.73 4.96
CA PHE A 183 3.26 -22.29 5.83
C PHE A 183 1.90 -21.61 5.61
N GLY A 184 1.86 -20.29 5.53
CA GLY A 184 0.63 -19.55 5.22
C GLY A 184 0.01 -19.98 3.90
N MET A 185 0.82 -20.15 2.86
CA MET A 185 0.35 -20.62 1.55
C MET A 185 -0.21 -22.04 1.63
N ASP A 186 0.52 -22.97 2.25
CA ASP A 186 0.11 -24.36 2.42
C ASP A 186 -1.19 -24.45 3.23
N TYR A 187 -1.34 -23.63 4.26
CA TYR A 187 -2.56 -23.52 5.05
C TYR A 187 -3.75 -23.10 4.18
N VAL A 188 -3.60 -22.06 3.35
CA VAL A 188 -4.68 -21.60 2.46
C VAL A 188 -5.06 -22.68 1.45
N TYR A 189 -4.06 -23.35 0.86
CA TYR A 189 -4.32 -24.46 -0.05
C TYR A 189 -5.09 -25.59 0.65
N ALA A 190 -4.67 -25.98 1.85
CA ALA A 190 -5.35 -27.02 2.60
C ALA A 190 -6.80 -26.63 2.95
N ALA A 191 -7.01 -25.40 3.44
CA ALA A 191 -8.32 -24.88 3.81
C ALA A 191 -9.29 -24.87 2.62
N VAL A 192 -8.82 -24.43 1.45
CA VAL A 192 -9.66 -24.25 0.26
C VAL A 192 -9.89 -25.56 -0.46
N SER A 193 -8.89 -26.45 -0.55
CA SER A 193 -9.00 -27.70 -1.29
C SER A 193 -9.79 -28.78 -0.55
N PHE A 194 -9.73 -28.79 0.78
CA PHE A 194 -10.26 -29.91 1.56
C PHE A 194 -11.29 -29.49 2.62
N GLY A 195 -11.63 -28.20 2.69
CA GLY A 195 -12.57 -27.65 3.66
C GLY A 195 -12.04 -27.68 5.10
N GLU A 196 -12.89 -27.21 6.03
CA GLU A 196 -12.49 -27.05 7.44
C GLU A 196 -12.15 -28.39 8.13
N HIS A 197 -12.79 -29.49 7.73
CA HIS A 197 -12.53 -30.82 8.30
C HIS A 197 -11.12 -31.35 8.02
N SER A 198 -10.42 -30.81 7.02
CA SER A 198 -9.06 -31.22 6.68
C SER A 198 -7.98 -30.30 7.28
N LEU A 199 -8.38 -29.17 7.88
CA LEU A 199 -7.45 -28.34 8.63
C LEU A 199 -6.78 -29.13 9.76
N ASP A 200 -7.43 -30.17 10.29
CA ASP A 200 -6.85 -31.08 11.29
C ASP A 200 -5.61 -31.84 10.78
N SER A 201 -5.48 -32.03 9.47
CA SER A 201 -4.27 -32.60 8.87
C SER A 201 -3.16 -31.56 8.70
N ALA A 202 -3.50 -30.32 8.33
CA ALA A 202 -2.54 -29.21 8.32
C ALA A 202 -2.03 -28.88 9.74
N LYS A 203 -2.90 -29.00 10.76
CA LYS A 203 -2.56 -28.84 12.19
C LYS A 203 -1.49 -29.81 12.66
N ARG A 204 -1.38 -31.01 12.09
CA ARG A 204 -0.34 -32.00 12.45
C ARG A 204 1.07 -31.57 12.04
N VAL A 205 1.20 -30.68 11.06
CA VAL A 205 2.48 -30.12 10.63
C VAL A 205 2.90 -28.95 11.54
N ALA A 206 1.94 -28.22 12.09
CA ALA A 206 2.17 -27.19 13.10
C ALA A 206 2.44 -27.84 14.47
N ARG A 207 3.71 -28.09 14.80
CA ARG A 207 4.10 -28.65 16.10
C ARG A 207 3.76 -27.70 17.25
N GLY A 208 2.82 -28.09 18.11
CA GLY A 208 2.94 -27.86 19.55
C GLY A 208 2.28 -26.64 20.19
N VAL A 209 1.52 -25.80 19.46
CA VAL A 209 0.86 -24.63 20.08
C VAL A 209 -0.63 -24.79 20.11
N SER A 210 -1.22 -24.63 21.30
CA SER A 210 -2.65 -24.56 21.47
C SER A 210 -3.23 -23.40 20.67
N PRO A 211 -4.38 -23.60 19.99
CA PRO A 211 -5.15 -22.50 19.44
C PRO A 211 -5.35 -21.39 20.49
N VAL A 212 -5.28 -20.13 20.06
CA VAL A 212 -5.47 -18.97 20.94
C VAL A 212 -6.83 -18.34 20.72
N PRO A 213 -7.53 -17.93 21.80
CA PRO A 213 -8.86 -17.33 21.69
C PRO A 213 -8.83 -15.91 21.08
N SER A 214 -7.71 -15.19 21.21
CA SER A 214 -7.53 -13.82 20.75
C SER A 214 -6.06 -13.49 20.52
N GLY A 215 -5.79 -12.45 19.71
CA GLY A 215 -4.43 -11.93 19.54
C GLY A 215 -3.85 -11.35 20.84
N SER A 216 -4.69 -10.77 21.69
CA SER A 216 -4.28 -10.26 23.02
C SER A 216 -3.84 -11.37 23.98
N MET A 217 -4.47 -12.55 23.94
CA MET A 217 -4.01 -13.72 24.70
C MET A 217 -2.66 -14.20 24.19
N LEU A 218 -2.48 -14.28 22.87
CA LEU A 218 -1.18 -14.63 22.28
C LEU A 218 -0.10 -13.64 22.71
N ARG A 219 -0.40 -12.33 22.73
CA ARG A 219 0.52 -11.31 23.23
C ARG A 219 0.98 -11.58 24.67
N GLN A 220 0.08 -12.01 25.56
CA GLN A 220 0.43 -12.31 26.96
C GLN A 220 1.36 -13.52 27.09
N LEU A 221 1.33 -14.44 26.13
CA LEU A 221 2.21 -15.60 26.07
C LEU A 221 3.58 -15.29 25.45
N MET A 222 3.70 -14.17 24.72
CA MET A 222 4.92 -13.79 24.01
C MET A 222 5.78 -12.85 24.84
N ARG A 223 7.10 -12.84 24.56
CA ARG A 223 7.96 -11.78 25.08
C ARG A 223 7.53 -10.46 24.43
N PRO A 224 7.45 -9.35 25.20
CA PRO A 224 7.26 -8.03 24.62
C PRO A 224 8.30 -7.79 23.53
N HIS A 225 7.82 -7.70 22.30
CA HIS A 225 8.61 -7.47 21.12
C HIS A 225 9.07 -6.02 21.14
N ARG A 226 10.39 -5.80 21.12
CA ARG A 226 10.94 -4.46 21.06
C ARG A 226 10.50 -3.84 19.73
N HIS A 227 9.97 -2.62 19.81
CA HIS A 227 9.50 -1.87 18.66
C HIS A 227 10.49 -1.96 17.51
N TRP A 228 10.06 -2.40 16.32
CA TRP A 228 10.78 -2.19 15.05
C TRP A 228 10.58 -0.77 14.53
N LEU A 229 9.57 -0.10 15.08
CA LEU A 229 9.15 1.25 14.73
C LEU A 229 9.06 2.12 15.99
N SER A 230 9.92 3.13 16.07
CA SER A 230 9.72 4.25 17.01
C SER A 230 8.92 5.36 16.33
N ARG A 231 8.15 6.10 17.13
CA ARG A 231 7.52 7.33 16.68
C ARG A 231 8.09 8.47 17.49
N ASP A 232 8.75 9.39 16.82
CA ASP A 232 9.21 10.65 17.41
C ASP A 232 8.29 11.80 16.96
N ARG A 233 8.66 13.04 17.29
CA ARG A 233 7.91 14.24 16.87
C ARG A 233 7.91 14.47 15.35
N ARG A 234 8.75 13.77 14.60
CA ARG A 234 8.97 13.93 13.17
C ARG A 234 8.36 12.80 12.34
N GLY A 235 7.95 11.70 12.96
CA GLY A 235 7.20 10.63 12.28
C GLY A 235 7.64 9.24 12.72
N LEU A 236 7.46 8.25 11.83
CA LEU A 236 7.92 6.88 12.07
C LEU A 236 9.38 6.69 11.68
N SER A 237 10.16 6.20 12.65
CA SER A 237 11.59 5.95 12.52
C SER A 237 11.85 4.46 12.82
N PRO A 238 12.47 3.68 11.92
CA PRO A 238 12.93 2.33 12.23
C PRO A 238 13.83 2.36 13.48
N THR A 239 13.63 1.46 14.43
CA THR A 239 14.34 1.49 15.72
C THR A 239 15.81 1.09 15.67
N SER A 240 16.31 0.66 14.51
CA SER A 240 17.74 0.44 14.32
C SER A 240 18.58 1.72 14.48
N ASP A 241 17.96 2.91 14.56
CA ASP A 241 18.66 4.20 14.56
C ASP A 241 18.33 5.19 15.71
N VAL A 242 17.57 4.83 16.76
CA VAL A 242 17.18 5.85 17.78
C VAL A 242 17.23 5.36 19.22
N GLU A 243 18.23 5.81 19.97
CA GLU A 243 18.17 5.92 21.43
C GLU A 243 17.12 6.97 21.83
N GLY A 244 16.14 6.57 22.65
CA GLY A 244 15.38 7.48 23.52
C GLY A 244 14.40 8.44 22.86
N CYS A 245 13.26 7.95 22.37
CA CYS A 245 12.13 8.82 21.98
C CYS A 245 10.76 8.17 22.26
N PHE A 246 10.20 8.38 23.44
CA PHE A 246 8.74 8.29 23.66
C PHE A 246 8.33 9.22 24.79
N GLU A 247 7.34 10.08 24.53
CA GLU A 247 6.23 10.42 25.45
C GLU A 247 5.24 11.45 24.89
N ASN A 248 5.52 12.15 23.78
CA ASN A 248 4.60 13.19 23.29
C ASN A 248 4.47 13.19 21.76
N GLY A 249 3.49 12.46 21.23
CA GLY A 249 2.99 12.62 19.86
C GLY A 249 1.81 13.61 19.82
N PRO A 250 1.62 14.40 18.75
CA PRO A 250 0.53 15.38 18.69
C PRO A 250 -0.85 14.70 18.64
N ASP A 251 -1.71 15.09 19.58
CA ASP A 251 -3.09 14.64 19.82
C ASP A 251 -4.12 14.98 18.71
N GLN A 252 -3.69 15.37 17.49
CA GLN A 252 -4.54 16.17 16.60
C GLN A 252 -5.04 15.49 15.32
N PHE A 253 -4.74 14.22 15.07
CA PHE A 253 -5.13 13.57 13.80
C PHE A 253 -6.46 12.81 13.82
N PHE A 254 -7.06 12.60 15.00
CA PHE A 254 -8.35 11.94 15.12
C PHE A 254 -9.40 12.93 15.63
N PRO A 255 -10.68 12.76 15.27
CA PRO A 255 -11.77 13.57 15.76
C PRO A 255 -12.20 13.06 17.14
N GLY A 256 -11.21 12.72 17.98
CA GLY A 256 -11.36 12.06 19.26
C GLY A 256 -10.08 11.36 19.71
N ARG A 257 -10.08 10.87 20.95
CA ARG A 257 -8.99 10.12 21.56
C ARG A 257 -9.40 8.65 21.68
N PHE A 258 -8.58 7.74 21.16
CA PHE A 258 -8.76 6.31 21.42
C PHE A 258 -8.20 5.95 22.80
N HIS A 259 -9.06 5.36 23.64
CA HIS A 259 -8.72 4.91 24.98
C HIS A 259 -8.93 3.40 25.07
N ARG A 260 -8.30 2.76 26.07
CA ARG A 260 -8.59 1.34 26.43
C ARG A 260 -10.07 1.03 26.67
N LYS A 261 -10.89 2.04 27.00
CA LYS A 261 -12.32 1.90 27.34
C LYS A 261 -13.28 2.33 26.22
N GLY A 262 -12.77 2.74 25.05
CA GLY A 262 -13.59 3.19 23.92
C GLY A 262 -13.02 4.42 23.22
N PHE A 263 -13.76 4.92 22.24
CA PHE A 263 -13.43 6.14 21.51
C PHE A 263 -14.09 7.34 22.19
N GLU A 264 -13.30 8.29 22.69
CA GLU A 264 -13.80 9.58 23.17
C GLU A 264 -13.81 10.54 21.99
N ALA A 265 -15.00 10.86 21.47
CA ALA A 265 -15.11 11.81 20.38
C ALA A 265 -14.61 13.21 20.80
N SER A 266 -13.99 13.92 19.87
CA SER A 266 -13.50 15.28 20.02
C SER A 266 -14.63 16.21 20.50
N PRO A 267 -14.33 17.26 21.28
CA PRO A 267 -15.32 18.27 21.66
C PRO A 267 -16.11 18.81 20.47
N TYR A 268 -15.48 18.91 19.29
CA TYR A 268 -16.12 19.36 18.05
C TYR A 268 -17.13 18.34 17.50
N TYR A 269 -16.90 17.03 17.70
CA TYR A 269 -17.86 15.98 17.39
C TYR A 269 -19.14 16.13 18.22
N ARG A 270 -19.03 16.49 19.50
CA ARG A 270 -20.19 16.79 20.37
C ARG A 270 -20.86 18.11 20.00
N GLN A 271 -20.12 19.12 19.55
CA GLN A 271 -20.71 20.40 19.13
C GLN A 271 -21.63 20.26 17.91
N VAL A 272 -21.29 19.37 16.95
CA VAL A 272 -22.19 19.04 15.82
C VAL A 272 -23.48 18.38 16.31
N GLU A 273 -23.43 17.57 17.37
CA GLU A 273 -24.63 16.96 17.98
C GLU A 273 -25.52 17.99 18.72
N LEU A 274 -24.98 19.16 19.07
CA LEU A 274 -25.64 20.18 19.91
C LEU A 274 -26.23 21.37 19.14
N ASN A 275 -26.31 21.32 17.80
CA ASN A 275 -26.84 22.40 16.95
C ASN A 275 -26.16 23.78 17.12
N GLY A 276 -24.91 23.83 17.60
CA GLY A 276 -24.15 25.08 17.67
C GLY A 276 -23.63 25.48 16.28
N ALA A 277 -23.61 26.78 15.98
CA ALA A 277 -22.86 27.28 14.82
C ALA A 277 -21.38 26.85 14.97
N LEU A 278 -20.86 26.17 13.96
CA LEU A 278 -19.47 25.70 13.98
C LEU A 278 -18.57 26.84 13.53
N ASP A 279 -17.52 27.11 14.31
CA ASP A 279 -16.47 28.04 13.91
C ASP A 279 -15.68 27.44 12.72
N LEU A 280 -15.80 28.04 11.54
CA LEU A 280 -15.13 27.59 10.31
C LEU A 280 -13.61 27.54 10.46
N GLU A 281 -13.00 28.47 11.21
CA GLU A 281 -11.56 28.48 11.44
C GLU A 281 -11.12 27.33 12.36
N ALA A 282 -11.97 26.93 13.30
CA ALA A 282 -11.75 25.73 14.09
C ALA A 282 -11.90 24.46 13.24
N LEU A 283 -12.92 24.39 12.37
CA LEU A 283 -13.15 23.25 11.48
C LEU A 283 -11.99 23.02 10.50
N ARG A 284 -11.36 24.07 9.97
CA ARG A 284 -10.21 23.96 9.05
C ARG A 284 -8.97 23.30 9.67
N LYS A 285 -8.89 23.25 11.02
CA LYS A 285 -7.80 22.61 11.76
C LYS A 285 -8.10 21.14 12.09
N LEU A 286 -9.28 20.65 11.74
CA LEU A 286 -9.73 19.29 12.01
C LEU A 286 -9.74 18.46 10.74
N ASP A 287 -9.49 17.16 10.88
CA ASP A 287 -9.83 16.20 9.83
C ASP A 287 -11.33 15.93 9.87
N LEU A 288 -12.08 16.63 9.01
CA LEU A 288 -13.53 16.48 8.88
C LEU A 288 -13.95 15.15 8.25
N ASN A 289 -13.00 14.43 7.66
CA ASN A 289 -13.22 13.16 6.95
C ASN A 289 -12.85 11.95 7.79
N ALA A 290 -12.36 12.16 9.01
CA ALA A 290 -12.10 11.07 9.92
C ALA A 290 -13.40 10.40 10.36
N TRP A 291 -13.35 9.07 10.40
CA TRP A 291 -14.50 8.22 10.71
C TRP A 291 -14.62 7.91 12.19
N ASP A 292 -15.86 7.74 12.64
CA ASP A 292 -16.14 7.05 13.90
C ASP A 292 -16.12 5.51 13.74
N LEU A 293 -16.48 4.80 14.80
CA LEU A 293 -16.52 3.32 14.82
C LEU A 293 -17.51 2.70 13.82
N ARG A 294 -18.42 3.49 13.23
CA ARG A 294 -19.37 3.06 12.20
C ARG A 294 -18.91 3.42 10.79
N GLY A 295 -17.76 4.07 10.64
CA GLY A 295 -17.35 4.66 9.35
C GLY A 295 -18.03 6.01 9.08
N GLU A 296 -18.77 6.58 10.04
CA GLU A 296 -19.47 7.85 9.84
C GLU A 296 -18.50 9.02 10.07
N THR A 297 -18.32 9.89 9.07
CA THR A 297 -17.65 11.19 9.19
C THR A 297 -18.49 12.20 10.00
N LEU A 298 -17.90 13.35 10.35
CA LEU A 298 -18.64 14.52 10.84
C LEU A 298 -19.79 14.90 9.90
N LEU A 299 -19.54 14.86 8.58
CA LEU A 299 -20.55 15.15 7.56
C LEU A 299 -21.70 14.12 7.56
N PHE A 300 -21.38 12.84 7.77
CA PHE A 300 -22.39 11.78 7.92
C PHE A 300 -23.33 12.05 9.09
N LYS A 301 -22.76 12.44 10.23
CA LYS A 301 -23.55 12.74 11.43
C LYS A 301 -24.40 13.99 11.25
N ALA A 302 -23.83 15.06 10.70
CA ALA A 302 -24.57 16.27 10.39
C ALA A 302 -25.74 15.99 9.43
N ALA A 303 -25.49 15.19 8.38
CA ALA A 303 -26.53 14.80 7.43
C ALA A 303 -27.61 13.88 8.04
N ARG A 304 -27.21 12.94 8.92
CA ARG A 304 -28.13 12.00 9.58
C ARG A 304 -29.02 12.66 10.64
N LEU A 305 -28.50 13.65 11.35
CA LEU A 305 -29.25 14.34 12.40
C LEU A 305 -30.29 15.31 11.84
N SER A 306 -30.25 15.63 10.53
CA SER A 306 -31.24 16.45 9.82
C SER A 306 -31.55 17.83 10.43
N THR A 307 -30.76 18.30 11.41
CA THR A 307 -31.13 19.45 12.26
C THR A 307 -30.48 20.77 11.86
N SER A 308 -29.52 20.79 10.94
CA SER A 308 -28.99 22.06 10.42
C SER A 308 -28.35 21.90 9.04
N ALA A 309 -29.03 22.37 8.00
CA ALA A 309 -28.44 22.53 6.67
C ALA A 309 -27.19 23.42 6.73
N ALA A 310 -27.15 24.39 7.65
CA ALA A 310 -25.99 25.24 7.89
C ALA A 310 -24.77 24.45 8.38
N ALA A 311 -24.93 23.45 9.27
CA ALA A 311 -23.80 22.61 9.72
C ALA A 311 -23.24 21.75 8.58
N VAL A 312 -24.11 21.16 7.75
CA VAL A 312 -23.69 20.42 6.53
C VAL A 312 -22.96 21.36 5.57
N ALA A 313 -23.50 22.55 5.34
CA ALA A 313 -22.87 23.57 4.49
C ALA A 313 -21.50 24.00 5.03
N GLN A 314 -21.38 24.26 6.34
CA GLN A 314 -20.14 24.64 7.00
C GLN A 314 -19.07 23.54 6.93
N LEU A 315 -19.47 22.27 7.09
CA LEU A 315 -18.56 21.14 6.94
C LEU A 315 -18.07 21.02 5.48
N LEU A 316 -18.96 21.14 4.49
CA LEU A 316 -18.58 21.14 3.08
C LEU A 316 -17.66 22.33 2.73
N LEU A 317 -17.99 23.52 3.23
CA LEU A 317 -17.18 24.74 3.14
C LEU A 317 -15.77 24.55 3.73
N ALA A 318 -15.68 23.79 4.82
CA ALA A 318 -14.44 23.44 5.47
C ALA A 318 -13.77 22.18 4.88
N SER A 319 -14.16 21.77 3.66
CA SER A 319 -13.58 20.66 2.89
C SER A 319 -13.87 19.24 3.42
N ALA A 320 -15.00 19.05 4.11
CA ALA A 320 -15.54 17.71 4.32
C ALA A 320 -15.95 17.09 2.97
N ASP A 321 -15.61 15.83 2.78
CA ASP A 321 -15.79 15.07 1.55
C ASP A 321 -17.18 14.41 1.52
N PRO A 322 -18.10 14.86 0.65
CA PRO A 322 -19.42 14.25 0.50
C PRO A 322 -19.37 12.85 -0.10
N GLY A 323 -18.25 12.47 -0.73
CA GLY A 323 -18.00 11.15 -1.32
C GLY A 323 -17.62 10.08 -0.31
N CYS A 324 -17.37 10.46 0.96
CA CYS A 324 -17.05 9.51 2.02
C CYS A 324 -18.18 8.50 2.22
N ARG A 325 -17.79 7.23 2.39
CA ARG A 325 -18.70 6.11 2.61
C ARG A 325 -18.53 5.53 4.00
N ASP A 326 -19.64 5.19 4.65
CA ASP A 326 -19.58 4.48 5.93
C ASP A 326 -19.22 3.00 5.73
N LEU A 327 -19.08 2.25 6.82
CA LEU A 327 -18.75 0.82 6.77
C LEU A 327 -19.84 -0.02 6.07
N SER A 328 -21.04 0.52 5.87
CA SER A 328 -22.13 -0.11 5.12
C SER A 328 -22.16 0.31 3.64
N GLY A 329 -21.22 1.16 3.20
CA GLY A 329 -21.13 1.65 1.84
C GLY A 329 -22.09 2.79 1.50
N ARG A 330 -22.87 3.31 2.46
CA ARG A 330 -23.73 4.49 2.25
C ARG A 330 -22.86 5.72 2.05
N LEU A 331 -23.36 6.76 1.39
CA LEU A 331 -22.66 8.05 1.26
C LEU A 331 -23.06 8.99 2.38
N ALA A 332 -22.14 9.85 2.82
CA ALA A 332 -22.41 10.88 3.83
C ALA A 332 -23.58 11.78 3.40
N VAL A 333 -23.61 12.12 2.11
CA VAL A 333 -24.74 12.81 1.47
C VAL A 333 -25.30 11.89 0.40
N SER A 334 -26.42 11.22 0.71
CA SER A 334 -27.12 10.37 -0.26
C SER A 334 -27.59 11.19 -1.48
N PRO A 335 -27.72 10.62 -2.69
CA PRO A 335 -28.26 11.32 -3.86
C PRO A 335 -29.67 11.92 -3.67
N CYS A 336 -30.48 11.39 -2.74
CA CYS A 336 -31.76 11.95 -2.31
C CYS A 336 -31.63 13.09 -1.26
N GLY A 337 -30.42 13.36 -0.76
CA GLY A 337 -30.04 14.55 0.02
C GLY A 337 -29.93 15.83 -0.83
N THR A 338 -30.52 15.83 -2.04
CA THR A 338 -30.70 17.02 -2.89
C THR A 338 -31.30 18.20 -2.13
N ASP A 339 -32.13 17.94 -1.13
CA ASP A 339 -32.70 18.99 -0.30
C ASP A 339 -31.66 19.65 0.61
N LEU A 340 -30.59 18.98 1.05
CA LEU A 340 -29.56 19.61 1.90
C LEU A 340 -28.65 20.55 1.12
N LEU A 341 -28.28 20.21 -0.12
CA LEU A 341 -27.56 21.13 -1.01
C LEU A 341 -28.46 22.28 -1.50
N ARG A 342 -29.77 22.02 -1.61
CA ARG A 342 -30.77 23.06 -1.90
C ARG A 342 -31.02 23.99 -0.70
N LEU A 343 -31.06 23.46 0.52
CA LEU A 343 -31.20 24.23 1.75
C LEU A 343 -29.93 25.05 2.05
N ALA A 344 -28.74 24.50 1.77
CA ALA A 344 -27.50 25.28 1.81
C ALA A 344 -27.55 26.47 0.82
N ARG A 345 -28.22 26.33 -0.33
CA ARG A 345 -28.45 27.41 -1.31
C ARG A 345 -29.47 28.45 -0.84
N GLU A 346 -30.45 28.06 -0.02
CA GLU A 346 -31.47 28.97 0.50
C GLU A 346 -30.94 29.81 1.68
N GLU A 347 -29.96 29.32 2.44
CA GLU A 347 -29.35 30.07 3.55
C GLU A 347 -28.04 30.81 3.22
N LEU A 348 -27.25 30.35 2.25
CA LEU A 348 -26.02 31.04 1.85
C LEU A 348 -26.30 32.16 0.84
N GLN A 349 -25.68 33.33 1.03
CA GLN A 349 -25.71 34.37 0.01
C GLN A 349 -25.03 33.84 -1.26
N PRO A 350 -25.51 34.16 -2.48
CA PRO A 350 -24.97 33.62 -3.73
C PRO A 350 -23.46 33.79 -3.91
N GLY A 351 -22.88 34.87 -3.37
CA GLY A 351 -21.43 35.11 -3.38
C GLY A 351 -20.65 34.16 -2.47
N GLU A 352 -21.21 33.77 -1.33
CA GLU A 352 -20.60 32.84 -0.37
C GLU A 352 -20.61 31.41 -0.93
N ALA A 353 -21.70 31.02 -1.59
CA ALA A 353 -21.80 29.72 -2.26
C ALA A 353 -20.80 29.59 -3.43
N LEU A 354 -20.58 30.66 -4.20
CA LEU A 354 -19.57 30.67 -5.26
C LEU A 354 -18.14 30.63 -4.70
N ALA A 355 -17.86 31.37 -3.61
CA ALA A 355 -16.57 31.32 -2.93
C ALA A 355 -16.28 29.94 -2.30
N ALA A 356 -17.32 29.28 -1.77
CA ALA A 356 -17.27 27.90 -1.29
C ALA A 356 -16.88 26.91 -2.39
N LEU A 357 -17.61 26.96 -3.51
CA LEU A 357 -17.44 26.04 -4.63
C LEU A 357 -16.09 26.23 -5.32
N ALA A 358 -15.53 27.44 -5.28
CA ALA A 358 -14.19 27.72 -5.79
C ALA A 358 -13.07 26.97 -5.02
N GLN A 359 -13.34 26.48 -3.81
CA GLN A 359 -12.40 25.66 -3.03
C GLN A 359 -12.55 24.15 -3.26
N VAL A 360 -13.66 23.71 -3.86
CA VAL A 360 -13.90 22.28 -4.14
C VAL A 360 -13.04 21.85 -5.34
N PRO A 361 -12.26 20.76 -5.31
CA PRO A 361 -11.47 20.31 -6.46
C PRO A 361 -12.34 19.84 -7.65
N GLU A 362 -11.81 19.95 -8.87
CA GLU A 362 -12.38 19.26 -10.03
C GLU A 362 -12.21 17.74 -9.90
N PRO A 363 -13.13 16.89 -10.41
CA PRO A 363 -14.32 17.21 -11.21
C PRO A 363 -15.58 17.54 -10.37
N TRP A 364 -15.48 17.48 -9.04
CA TRP A 364 -16.62 17.59 -8.13
C TRP A 364 -17.21 19.00 -8.13
N ARG A 365 -16.37 20.03 -8.31
CA ARG A 365 -16.82 21.41 -8.52
C ARG A 365 -17.81 21.51 -9.67
N ARG A 366 -17.45 21.03 -10.88
CA ARG A 366 -18.38 21.03 -12.03
C ARG A 366 -19.64 20.24 -11.78
N HIS A 367 -19.52 19.08 -11.15
CA HIS A 367 -20.69 18.27 -10.83
C HIS A 367 -21.66 19.00 -9.90
N LEU A 368 -21.13 19.65 -8.84
CA LEU A 368 -21.91 20.42 -7.89
C LEU A 368 -22.50 21.69 -8.52
N CYS A 369 -21.72 22.45 -9.28
CA CYS A 369 -22.18 23.65 -9.98
C CYS A 369 -23.28 23.33 -11.01
N GLY A 370 -23.13 22.24 -11.77
CA GLY A 370 -24.15 21.75 -12.70
C GLY A 370 -25.46 21.39 -12.02
N ARG A 371 -25.40 20.75 -10.84
CA ARG A 371 -26.60 20.43 -10.04
C ARG A 371 -27.22 21.64 -9.34
N LEU A 372 -26.41 22.65 -9.02
CA LEU A 372 -26.86 23.89 -8.37
C LEU A 372 -27.36 24.95 -9.36
N GLY A 373 -27.26 24.71 -10.67
CA GLY A 373 -27.61 25.70 -11.71
C GLY A 373 -26.67 26.91 -11.70
N LEU A 374 -25.45 26.73 -11.21
CA LEU A 374 -24.42 27.77 -11.13
C LEU A 374 -23.45 27.60 -12.31
N VAL A 375 -23.18 28.69 -13.01
CA VAL A 375 -22.21 28.71 -14.11
C VAL A 375 -20.85 29.08 -13.52
N THR A 376 -19.92 28.14 -13.49
CA THR A 376 -18.50 28.45 -13.20
C THR A 376 -17.77 28.78 -14.50
N ALA A 377 -16.97 29.84 -14.49
CA ALA A 377 -16.03 30.08 -15.58
C ALA A 377 -15.08 28.87 -15.71
N PRO A 378 -14.75 28.42 -16.93
CA PRO A 378 -13.68 27.45 -17.11
C PRO A 378 -12.39 28.01 -16.51
N GLU A 379 -11.55 27.15 -15.91
CA GLU A 379 -10.21 27.57 -15.46
C GLU A 379 -9.48 28.20 -16.65
N LEU A 380 -9.35 29.54 -16.60
CA LEU A 380 -8.47 30.26 -17.48
C LEU A 380 -7.06 29.79 -17.13
N TRP A 381 -6.48 28.99 -18.02
CA TRP A 381 -5.07 28.65 -18.02
C TRP A 381 -4.29 29.95 -17.88
N ARG A 382 -3.74 30.22 -16.68
CA ARG A 382 -2.82 31.34 -16.46
C ARG A 382 -1.49 30.91 -17.06
N PRO A 383 -1.01 31.53 -18.15
CA PRO A 383 0.38 31.38 -18.52
C PRO A 383 1.18 31.95 -17.36
N SER A 384 2.12 31.16 -16.84
CA SER A 384 3.12 31.65 -15.90
C SER A 384 3.81 32.88 -16.49
N ASP A 385 3.64 34.02 -15.82
CA ASP A 385 4.35 35.25 -16.13
C ASP A 385 5.86 35.01 -16.04
N GLY A 386 6.56 35.32 -17.13
CA GLY A 386 8.01 35.49 -17.12
C GLY A 386 8.80 34.49 -17.95
N HIS A 387 8.80 34.67 -19.27
CA HIS A 387 10.06 34.76 -20.03
C HIS A 387 9.80 35.38 -21.41
N ALA A 388 10.30 36.60 -21.59
CA ALA A 388 10.44 37.25 -22.88
C ALA A 388 11.60 36.61 -23.65
N GLY A 389 11.39 36.27 -24.93
CA GLY A 389 12.49 36.13 -25.89
C GLY A 389 12.28 35.14 -27.05
N GLY A 390 12.06 35.69 -28.26
CA GLY A 390 12.61 35.10 -29.50
C GLY A 390 11.61 34.59 -30.56
N PRO A 391 11.69 35.03 -31.83
CA PRO A 391 10.75 34.65 -32.89
C PRO A 391 11.10 33.29 -33.52
N LEU A 392 10.08 32.43 -33.66
CA LEU A 392 10.17 31.13 -34.32
C LEU A 392 10.30 31.28 -35.84
N ARG A 393 11.46 30.85 -36.36
CA ARG A 393 11.73 30.67 -37.79
C ARG A 393 11.08 29.37 -38.28
N ARG A 394 10.20 29.48 -39.28
CA ARG A 394 9.65 28.37 -40.07
C ARG A 394 10.78 27.52 -40.65
N GLN A 395 10.78 26.21 -40.38
CA GLN A 395 11.50 25.23 -41.19
C GLN A 395 10.54 24.22 -41.83
N ARG A 396 10.74 24.07 -43.14
CA ARG A 396 9.94 23.30 -44.09
C ARG A 396 10.15 21.80 -43.92
N ARG A 397 9.07 21.08 -44.25
CA ARG A 397 9.03 19.64 -44.56
C ARG A 397 10.10 19.26 -45.60
N GLY A 398 10.84 18.19 -45.31
CA GLY A 398 11.71 17.49 -46.26
C GLY A 398 11.47 15.98 -46.14
N ALA A 399 11.15 15.35 -47.28
CA ALA A 399 10.67 13.99 -47.41
C ALA A 399 11.75 12.92 -47.19
N LEU A 400 11.37 11.81 -46.53
CA LEU A 400 12.16 10.57 -46.49
C LEU A 400 12.12 9.86 -47.86
N ARG A 401 13.28 9.65 -48.47
CA ARG A 401 13.53 8.60 -49.47
C ARG A 401 14.45 7.55 -48.84
N LYS A 402 14.05 6.27 -48.92
CA LYS A 402 14.95 5.12 -48.74
C LYS A 402 15.90 5.01 -49.93
N PRO A 403 17.06 4.37 -49.75
CA PRO A 403 17.36 3.26 -50.66
C PRO A 403 17.90 2.01 -49.98
N HIS A 404 17.56 0.89 -50.62
CA HIS A 404 18.21 -0.41 -50.54
C HIS A 404 19.62 -0.37 -51.14
N GLY A 405 20.46 -1.32 -50.70
CA GLY A 405 21.10 -2.23 -51.66
C GLY A 405 22.64 -2.22 -51.74
N ALA A 406 23.21 -3.33 -51.26
CA ALA A 406 24.27 -4.14 -51.85
C ALA A 406 25.72 -3.62 -51.99
N GLY A 407 26.66 -4.50 -51.59
CA GLY A 407 27.75 -4.88 -52.51
C GLY A 407 29.19 -4.89 -51.96
N CYS A 408 29.64 -6.09 -51.59
CA CYS A 408 30.95 -6.71 -51.90
C CYS A 408 32.30 -6.05 -51.54
N GLY A 409 33.13 -6.85 -50.84
CA GLY A 409 34.47 -7.18 -51.32
C GLY A 409 35.65 -6.77 -50.43
N GLY A 410 36.48 -7.74 -50.02
CA GLY A 410 37.80 -7.46 -49.47
C GLY A 410 38.43 -8.61 -48.69
N ALA A 411 39.14 -9.49 -49.40
CA ALA A 411 39.91 -10.61 -48.87
C ALA A 411 41.16 -10.17 -48.08
N GLY A 412 41.58 -10.99 -47.12
CA GLY A 412 42.87 -10.86 -46.43
C GLY A 412 43.20 -12.11 -45.61
N ALA A 413 43.90 -13.06 -46.23
CA ALA A 413 44.43 -14.26 -45.60
C ALA A 413 45.74 -13.96 -44.84
N ARG A 414 45.92 -14.57 -43.65
CA ARG A 414 47.10 -15.35 -43.21
C ARG A 414 47.14 -15.52 -41.69
N GLY A 415 47.52 -16.72 -41.23
CA GLY A 415 48.10 -16.92 -39.91
C GLY A 415 47.55 -18.13 -39.15
N ARG A 416 48.06 -19.33 -39.46
CA ARG A 416 47.95 -20.51 -38.59
C ARG A 416 48.84 -20.33 -37.35
N GLY A 417 48.33 -20.68 -36.18
CA GLY A 417 49.09 -20.91 -34.96
C GLY A 417 48.21 -21.68 -33.98
N GLY A 418 48.53 -22.95 -33.77
CA GLY A 418 47.74 -23.88 -32.96
C GLY A 418 47.85 -23.61 -31.46
N ALA A 419 46.76 -23.88 -30.76
CA ALA A 419 46.74 -24.22 -29.35
C ALA A 419 45.56 -25.17 -29.13
N GLU A 420 45.85 -26.47 -29.04
CA GLU A 420 44.95 -27.45 -28.47
C GLU A 420 44.78 -27.13 -26.98
N ALA A 421 43.59 -26.70 -26.58
CA ALA A 421 43.14 -26.71 -25.20
C ALA A 421 41.90 -27.60 -25.11
N ALA A 422 41.98 -28.56 -24.21
CA ALA A 422 41.02 -29.64 -23.99
C ALA A 422 39.58 -29.14 -23.86
N ALA A 423 38.73 -29.52 -24.82
CA ALA A 423 37.28 -29.50 -24.64
C ALA A 423 36.90 -30.66 -23.70
N GLY A 424 36.87 -30.39 -22.40
CA GLY A 424 36.21 -31.26 -21.43
C GLY A 424 34.72 -31.34 -21.73
N PRO A 425 34.06 -32.49 -21.49
CA PRO A 425 32.64 -32.66 -21.79
C PRO A 425 31.83 -31.63 -21.00
N CYS A 426 31.05 -30.84 -21.72
CA CYS A 426 30.10 -29.87 -21.18
C CYS A 426 29.08 -30.64 -20.33
N GLY A 427 29.35 -30.73 -19.03
CA GLY A 427 28.46 -31.37 -18.07
C GLY A 427 27.11 -30.70 -18.16
N THR A 428 26.06 -31.48 -18.36
CA THR A 428 24.68 -31.00 -18.32
C THR A 428 24.39 -30.46 -16.93
N ALA A 429 24.61 -29.16 -16.72
CA ALA A 429 24.21 -28.49 -15.50
C ALA A 429 22.73 -28.80 -15.25
N GLY A 430 22.44 -29.46 -14.12
CA GLY A 430 21.09 -29.86 -13.76
C GLY A 430 20.15 -28.65 -13.72
N GLY A 431 18.84 -28.87 -13.93
CA GLY A 431 17.86 -27.78 -14.02
C GLY A 431 17.85 -26.83 -12.81
N GLY A 432 18.27 -27.30 -11.63
CA GLY A 432 18.45 -26.46 -10.44
C GLY A 432 19.53 -25.37 -10.59
N ASP A 433 20.64 -25.67 -11.26
CA ASP A 433 21.76 -24.73 -11.45
C ASP A 433 21.39 -23.63 -12.46
N ARG A 434 20.67 -23.99 -13.53
CA ARG A 434 20.14 -23.01 -14.52
C ARG A 434 19.15 -22.04 -13.88
N ARG A 435 18.25 -22.53 -13.02
CA ARG A 435 17.33 -21.69 -12.25
C ARG A 435 18.08 -20.73 -11.32
N GLN A 436 19.11 -21.20 -10.62
CA GLN A 436 19.94 -20.33 -9.77
C GLN A 436 20.72 -19.26 -10.58
N GLN A 437 21.24 -19.61 -11.74
CA GLN A 437 21.93 -18.66 -12.62
C GLN A 437 20.98 -17.58 -13.14
N LEU A 438 19.78 -17.94 -13.60
CA LEU A 438 18.76 -16.97 -14.00
C LEU A 438 18.43 -16.00 -12.86
N ARG A 439 18.28 -16.50 -11.63
CA ARG A 439 18.00 -15.68 -10.44
C ARG A 439 19.13 -14.70 -10.13
N LYS A 440 20.38 -15.17 -10.21
CA LYS A 440 21.56 -14.33 -10.01
C LYS A 440 21.57 -13.17 -11.02
N LEU A 441 21.35 -13.49 -12.30
CA LEU A 441 21.30 -12.50 -13.38
C LEU A 441 20.17 -11.48 -13.19
N LEU A 442 18.94 -11.93 -12.91
CA LEU A 442 17.80 -11.03 -12.68
C LEU A 442 18.03 -10.11 -11.46
N ARG A 443 18.69 -10.61 -10.41
CA ARG A 443 18.99 -9.84 -9.20
C ARG A 443 20.15 -8.85 -9.40
N GLU A 444 21.17 -9.20 -10.18
CA GLU A 444 22.30 -8.32 -10.47
C GLU A 444 21.91 -7.17 -11.39
N TRP A 445 21.03 -7.43 -12.35
CA TRP A 445 20.59 -6.46 -13.36
C TRP A 445 19.23 -5.83 -13.05
N HIS A 446 18.67 -6.04 -11.86
CA HIS A 446 17.39 -5.42 -11.50
C HIS A 446 17.48 -3.89 -11.59
N PRO A 447 16.52 -3.20 -12.25
CA PRO A 447 16.58 -1.75 -12.47
C PRO A 447 16.78 -0.93 -11.20
N ASP A 448 16.17 -1.39 -10.10
CA ASP A 448 16.24 -0.71 -8.81
C ASP A 448 17.67 -0.61 -8.22
N LYS A 449 18.56 -1.56 -8.54
CA LYS A 449 19.95 -1.52 -8.08
C LYS A 449 20.79 -0.43 -8.76
N HIS A 450 20.31 0.07 -9.89
CA HIS A 450 21.04 1.02 -10.73
C HIS A 450 20.40 2.42 -10.71
N LEU A 451 19.43 2.67 -9.83
CA LEU A 451 18.75 3.98 -9.71
C LEU A 451 19.69 5.13 -9.32
N ALA A 452 20.75 4.85 -8.57
CA ALA A 452 21.76 5.85 -8.17
C ALA A 452 22.92 5.98 -9.16
N ARG A 453 22.84 5.35 -10.33
CA ARG A 453 23.90 5.37 -11.36
C ARG A 453 23.54 6.35 -12.48
N SER A 454 24.42 6.50 -13.47
CA SER A 454 24.13 7.33 -14.64
C SER A 454 22.89 6.82 -15.38
N LEU A 455 22.17 7.74 -16.03
CA LEU A 455 20.97 7.41 -16.84
C LEU A 455 21.27 6.31 -17.88
N GLU A 456 22.43 6.39 -18.50
CA GLU A 456 22.91 5.40 -19.48
C GLU A 456 23.06 4.00 -18.87
N LEU A 457 23.63 3.88 -17.65
CA LEU A 457 23.77 2.60 -16.97
C LEU A 457 22.40 2.05 -16.53
N GLN A 458 21.48 2.93 -16.13
CA GLN A 458 20.12 2.55 -15.78
C GLN A 458 19.35 2.01 -17.00
N GLU A 459 19.48 2.66 -18.16
CA GLU A 459 18.92 2.19 -19.43
C GLU A 459 19.53 0.87 -19.87
N GLN A 460 20.86 0.74 -19.76
CA GLN A 460 21.56 -0.50 -20.05
C GLN A 460 21.11 -1.64 -19.12
N ALA A 461 20.97 -1.39 -17.82
CA ALA A 461 20.47 -2.36 -16.86
C ALA A 461 19.03 -2.79 -17.18
N ASN A 462 18.16 -1.85 -17.56
CA ASN A 462 16.81 -2.15 -18.04
C ASN A 462 16.82 -3.05 -19.28
N GLN A 463 17.65 -2.74 -20.28
CA GLN A 463 17.77 -3.53 -21.50
C GLN A 463 18.25 -4.96 -21.21
N ILE A 464 19.26 -5.10 -20.36
CA ILE A 464 19.81 -6.40 -19.95
C ILE A 464 18.77 -7.19 -19.14
N PHE A 465 18.08 -6.55 -18.20
CA PHE A 465 17.00 -7.18 -17.43
C PHE A 465 15.89 -7.71 -18.34
N CYS A 466 15.41 -6.89 -19.28
CA CYS A 466 14.41 -7.31 -20.26
C CYS A 466 14.92 -8.45 -21.17
N PHE A 467 16.20 -8.44 -21.54
CA PHE A 467 16.81 -9.52 -22.32
C PHE A 467 16.85 -10.82 -21.53
N ILE A 468 17.28 -10.80 -20.27
CA ILE A 468 17.29 -11.96 -19.37
C ILE A 468 15.88 -12.52 -19.19
N GLN A 469 14.87 -11.66 -19.04
CA GLN A 469 13.47 -12.08 -18.96
C GLN A 469 12.98 -12.79 -20.23
N LYS A 470 13.41 -12.34 -21.43
CA LYS A 470 13.08 -13.03 -22.70
C LYS A 470 13.76 -14.39 -22.83
N LEU A 471 14.88 -14.61 -22.15
CA LEU A 471 15.57 -15.89 -22.12
C LEU A 471 15.05 -16.83 -21.03
N ARG A 472 14.04 -16.41 -20.25
CA ARG A 472 13.49 -17.20 -19.15
C ARG A 472 13.15 -18.63 -19.56
N ASP A 473 12.49 -18.81 -20.71
CA ASP A 473 12.09 -20.14 -21.20
C ASP A 473 13.29 -21.04 -21.54
N VAL A 474 14.44 -20.46 -21.90
CA VAL A 474 15.69 -21.17 -22.16
C VAL A 474 16.30 -21.71 -20.85
N PHE A 475 16.21 -20.93 -19.77
CA PHE A 475 16.71 -21.31 -18.46
C PHE A 475 15.78 -22.30 -17.74
N LEU A 476 14.47 -22.18 -17.94
CA LEU A 476 13.45 -22.98 -17.25
C LEU A 476 13.05 -24.25 -18.00
N GLY A 477 13.30 -24.32 -19.32
CA GLY A 477 12.87 -25.41 -20.17
C GLY A 477 11.38 -25.35 -20.54
N PRO A 478 10.94 -26.13 -21.54
CA PRO A 478 9.54 -26.19 -21.98
C PRO A 478 8.60 -26.79 -20.92
N ASP A 479 9.13 -27.62 -20.02
CA ASP A 479 8.40 -28.24 -18.92
C ASP A 479 8.59 -27.44 -17.64
N GLY A 480 8.06 -26.21 -17.61
CA GLY A 480 7.99 -25.39 -16.41
C GLY A 480 7.06 -25.96 -15.32
N ASP A 481 7.07 -27.27 -15.09
CA ASP A 481 6.36 -27.92 -14.00
C ASP A 481 7.15 -27.72 -12.70
N GLY A 482 6.58 -26.87 -11.84
CA GLY A 482 7.04 -26.54 -10.50
C GLY A 482 7.55 -25.12 -10.38
#